data_AF-A0A3N1HHX8-F1
#
_entry.id   AF-A0A3N1HHX8-F1
#
_cell.length_a   1.000
_cell.length_b   1.000
_cell.length_c   1.000
_cell.angle_alpha   90.00
_cell.angle_beta   90.00
_cell.angle_gamma   90.00
#
_symmetry.space_group_name_H-M   'P 1'
#
loop_
_entity.id
_entity.type
_entity.pdbx_description
1 polymer ?
#
loop_
_entity_poly.entity_id
_entity_poly.type
_entity_poly.pdbx_seq_one_letter_code
_entity_poly.pdbx_strand_id
1 'polypeptide(L)'
;MTDVLLKIGELAARAQVSPRTVDYYTSLGLLAPAKRTASNYRLYDPADVDRIHLVQRLEVQGVPLEEIAAALQSRHADVGPILERIDEDLRTLQAAAETASPEVQGLLAAVATRVHSLITVALQIPPDLPLP
;
A
#
# COMPACT_ATOMS: atom_id res chain seq x y z
N MET A 1 -12.42 -11.76 16.65
CA MET A 1 -12.61 -11.00 17.90
C MET A 1 -13.13 -9.63 17.48
N THR A 2 -14.33 -9.24 17.90
CA THR A 2 -14.89 -7.92 17.56
C THR A 2 -14.21 -6.88 18.45
N ASP A 3 -13.02 -6.44 18.07
CA ASP A 3 -12.36 -5.34 18.78
C ASP A 3 -13.21 -4.07 18.64
N VAL A 4 -13.26 -3.30 19.72
CA VAL A 4 -14.01 -2.04 19.78
C VAL A 4 -13.39 -1.05 18.79
N LEU A 5 -14.23 -0.38 18.01
CA LEU A 5 -13.78 0.66 17.07
C LEU A 5 -12.92 1.72 17.77
N LEU A 6 -11.89 2.20 17.08
CA LEU A 6 -10.87 3.08 17.64
C LEU A 6 -11.14 4.54 17.32
N LYS A 7 -10.94 5.43 18.29
CA LYS A 7 -10.82 6.87 18.00
C LYS A 7 -9.51 7.15 17.27
N ILE A 8 -9.43 8.29 16.60
CA ILE A 8 -8.24 8.73 15.86
C ILE A 8 -6.95 8.65 16.69
N GLY A 9 -6.99 9.04 17.97
CA GLY A 9 -5.83 9.00 18.85
C GLY A 9 -5.40 7.58 19.23
N GLU A 10 -6.36 6.66 19.40
CA GLU A 10 -6.08 5.25 19.70
C GLU A 10 -5.52 4.53 18.47
N LEU A 11 -6.10 4.78 17.29
CA LEU A 11 -5.58 4.27 16.02
C LEU A 11 -4.15 4.78 15.77
N ALA A 12 -3.94 6.09 15.94
CA ALA A 12 -2.63 6.71 15.75
C ALA A 12 -1.56 6.12 16.69
N ALA A 13 -1.91 5.92 17.97
CA ALA A 13 -1.01 5.32 18.95
C ALA A 13 -0.65 3.87 18.58
N ARG A 14 -1.64 3.06 18.18
CA ARG A 14 -1.40 1.65 17.79
C ARG A 14 -0.57 1.52 16.52
N ALA A 15 -0.78 2.40 15.55
CA ALA A 15 -0.03 2.43 14.29
C ALA A 15 1.27 3.26 14.37
N GLN A 16 1.63 3.77 15.54
CA GLN A 16 2.83 4.58 15.78
C GLN A 16 2.95 5.80 14.83
N VAL A 17 1.82 6.46 14.55
CA VAL A 17 1.74 7.68 13.74
C VAL A 17 1.15 8.83 14.53
N SER A 18 1.22 10.05 13.97
CA SER A 18 0.50 11.18 14.54
C SER A 18 -1.00 11.10 14.21
N PRO A 19 -1.90 11.63 15.07
CA PRO A 19 -3.31 11.80 14.72
C PRO A 19 -3.51 12.64 13.44
N ARG A 20 -2.58 13.57 13.15
CA ARG A 20 -2.57 14.35 11.91
C ARG A 20 -2.32 13.48 10.68
N THR A 21 -1.47 12.46 10.79
CA THR A 21 -1.23 11.47 9.72
C THR A 21 -2.49 10.67 9.44
N VAL A 22 -3.20 10.22 10.48
CA VAL A 22 -4.47 9.51 10.32
C VAL A 22 -5.52 10.41 9.66
N ASP A 23 -5.63 11.67 10.06
CA ASP A 23 -6.55 12.63 9.44
C ASP A 23 -6.19 12.90 7.98
N TYR A 24 -4.89 13.04 7.67
CA TYR A 24 -4.41 13.20 6.31
C TYR A 24 -4.70 11.98 5.43
N TYR A 25 -4.40 10.77 5.89
CA TYR A 25 -4.73 9.53 5.18
C TYR A 25 -6.24 9.37 4.99
N THR A 26 -7.06 9.78 5.96
CA THR A 26 -8.52 9.81 5.82
C THR A 26 -8.95 10.79 4.73
N SER A 27 -8.31 11.96 4.65
CA SER A 27 -8.63 12.98 3.63
C SER A 27 -8.26 12.54 2.20
N LEU A 28 -7.23 11.69 2.07
CA LEU A 28 -6.81 11.09 0.80
C LEU A 28 -7.65 9.86 0.43
N GLY A 29 -8.60 9.43 1.27
CA GLY A 29 -9.38 8.22 1.05
C GLY A 29 -8.56 6.93 1.24
N LEU A 30 -7.39 7.03 1.88
CA LEU A 30 -6.58 5.87 2.27
C LEU A 30 -7.20 5.15 3.47
N LEU A 31 -7.96 5.85 4.31
CA LEU A 31 -8.72 5.30 5.44
C LEU A 31 -10.16 5.79 5.36
N ALA A 32 -11.13 4.93 5.72
CA ALA A 32 -12.52 5.35 5.89
C ALA A 32 -12.97 5.05 7.34
N PRO A 33 -13.55 6.04 8.04
CA PRO A 33 -14.07 5.79 9.38
C PRO A 33 -15.26 4.83 9.30
N ALA A 34 -15.13 3.67 9.94
CA ALA A 34 -16.18 2.66 10.03
C ALA A 34 -17.50 3.20 10.60
N LYS A 35 -17.44 4.12 11.58
CA LYS A 35 -18.61 4.78 12.16
C LYS A 35 -18.31 6.21 12.61
N ARG A 36 -19.39 6.93 12.93
CA ARG A 36 -19.33 8.18 13.72
C ARG A 36 -20.12 7.99 15.02
N THR A 37 -19.63 8.58 16.11
CA THR A 37 -20.36 8.62 17.38
C THR A 37 -21.51 9.62 17.33
N ALA A 38 -22.44 9.57 18.30
CA ALA A 38 -23.49 10.58 18.47
C ALA A 38 -22.94 12.00 18.64
N SER A 39 -21.73 12.14 19.21
CA SER A 39 -21.01 13.41 19.33
C SER A 39 -20.15 13.75 18.09
N ASN A 40 -20.37 13.06 16.96
CA ASN A 40 -19.72 13.26 15.66
C ASN A 40 -18.20 12.96 15.61
N TYR A 41 -17.66 12.17 16.55
CA TYR A 41 -16.29 11.69 16.46
C TYR A 41 -16.17 10.53 15.46
N ARG A 42 -15.11 10.53 14.64
CA ARG A 42 -14.77 9.42 13.73
C ARG A 42 -14.25 8.21 14.52
N LEU A 43 -14.73 7.04 14.15
CA LEU A 43 -14.31 5.75 14.68
C LEU A 43 -13.79 4.88 13.53
N TYR A 44 -12.67 4.22 13.75
CA TYR A 44 -11.94 3.42 12.77
C TYR A 44 -11.93 1.94 13.17
N ASP A 45 -11.74 1.08 12.18
CA ASP A 45 -11.60 -0.34 12.45
C ASP A 45 -10.19 -0.61 13.02
N PRO A 46 -10.04 -1.50 14.02
CA PRO A 46 -8.73 -1.96 14.46
C PRO A 46 -7.81 -2.44 13.33
N ALA A 47 -8.37 -3.03 12.27
CA ALA A 47 -7.62 -3.46 11.08
C ALA A 47 -7.03 -2.30 10.27
N ASP A 48 -7.47 -1.05 10.49
CA ASP A 48 -6.87 0.14 9.89
C ASP A 48 -5.41 0.35 10.38
N VAL A 49 -4.98 -0.30 11.47
CA VAL A 49 -3.58 -0.31 11.89
C VAL A 49 -2.69 -0.99 10.84
N ASP A 50 -3.09 -2.17 10.38
CA ASP A 50 -2.33 -2.91 9.37
C ASP A 50 -2.33 -2.18 8.03
N ARG A 51 -3.43 -1.50 7.73
CA ARG A 51 -3.56 -0.62 6.57
C ARG A 51 -2.58 0.55 6.62
N ILE A 52 -2.46 1.23 7.77
CA ILE A 52 -1.49 2.32 7.95
C ILE A 52 -0.06 1.78 7.75
N HIS A 53 0.28 0.63 8.33
CA HIS A 53 1.60 0.03 8.14
C HIS A 53 1.87 -0.32 6.67
N LEU A 54 0.88 -0.79 5.92
CA LEU A 54 1.02 -1.04 4.48
C LEU A 54 1.32 0.26 3.71
N VAL A 55 0.55 1.32 3.97
CA VAL A 55 0.77 2.64 3.35
C VAL A 55 2.19 3.13 3.65
N GLN A 56 2.65 3.05 4.90
CA GLN A 56 4.01 3.44 5.27
C GLN A 56 5.09 2.64 4.55
N ARG A 57 4.92 1.31 4.40
CA ARG A 57 5.86 0.48 3.66
C ARG A 57 5.95 0.88 2.19
N LEU A 58 4.81 1.21 1.56
CA LEU A 58 4.76 1.69 0.18
C LEU A 58 5.38 3.09 0.04
N GLU A 59 5.15 3.97 1.02
CA GLU A 59 5.73 5.32 1.06
C GLU A 59 7.27 5.26 1.19
N VAL A 60 7.82 4.38 2.04
CA VAL A 60 9.28 4.16 2.18
C VAL A 60 9.92 3.64 0.89
N GLN A 61 9.15 2.90 0.09
CA GLN A 61 9.60 2.49 -1.22
C GLN A 61 9.61 3.67 -2.22
N GLY A 62 8.90 4.77 -1.94
CA GLY A 62 8.81 5.94 -2.81
C GLY A 62 7.61 5.90 -3.74
N VAL A 63 6.57 5.13 -3.40
CA VAL A 63 5.28 5.20 -4.08
C VAL A 63 4.52 6.43 -3.54
N PRO A 64 4.05 7.34 -4.41
CA PRO A 64 3.25 8.49 -3.98
C PRO A 64 1.95 8.06 -3.30
N LEU A 65 1.53 8.80 -2.26
CA LEU A 65 0.32 8.49 -1.50
C LEU A 65 -0.94 8.52 -2.37
N GLU A 66 -0.98 9.36 -3.40
CA GLU A 66 -2.06 9.47 -4.36
C GLU A 66 -2.18 8.20 -5.22
N GLU A 67 -1.05 7.60 -5.60
CA GLU A 67 -1.03 6.33 -6.34
C GLU A 67 -1.48 5.17 -5.46
N ILE A 68 -1.05 5.16 -4.19
CA ILE A 68 -1.51 4.19 -3.20
C ILE A 68 -3.03 4.32 -3.00
N ALA A 69 -3.55 5.54 -2.89
CA ALA A 69 -4.98 5.79 -2.74
C ALA A 69 -5.77 5.33 -3.95
N ALA A 70 -5.29 5.64 -5.17
CA ALA A 70 -5.91 5.18 -6.40
C ALA A 70 -5.94 3.64 -6.46
N ALA A 71 -4.83 2.97 -6.14
CA ALA A 71 -4.72 1.52 -6.14
C ALA A 71 -5.69 0.85 -5.15
N LEU A 72 -5.84 1.43 -3.95
CA LEU A 72 -6.73 0.90 -2.91
C LEU A 72 -8.22 1.16 -3.19
N GLN A 73 -8.53 2.14 -4.02
CA GLN A 73 -9.90 2.48 -4.46
C GLN A 73 -10.31 1.74 -5.74
N SER A 74 -9.35 1.24 -6.53
CA SER A 74 -9.64 0.33 -7.65
C SER A 74 -10.20 -1.00 -7.14
N ARG A 75 -11.54 -1.03 -7.05
CA ARG A 75 -12.40 -2.15 -6.70
C ARG A 75 -11.88 -3.48 -7.26
N HIS A 76 -11.35 -4.34 -6.39
CA HIS A 76 -10.99 -5.75 -6.61
C HIS A 76 -10.76 -6.13 -8.09
N ALA A 77 -9.82 -5.44 -8.75
CA ALA A 77 -9.32 -5.97 -10.00
C ALA A 77 -8.60 -7.27 -9.63
N ASP A 78 -8.91 -8.36 -10.33
CA ASP A 78 -8.06 -9.54 -10.30
C ASP A 78 -6.66 -9.07 -10.72
N VAL A 79 -5.77 -8.93 -9.73
CA VAL A 79 -4.41 -8.43 -9.91
C VAL A 79 -3.48 -9.55 -10.38
N GLY A 80 -3.91 -10.81 -10.33
CA GLY A 80 -3.13 -11.95 -10.83
C GLY A 80 -2.60 -11.74 -12.25
N PRO A 81 -3.48 -11.43 -13.23
CA PRO A 81 -3.07 -11.16 -14.61
C PRO A 81 -2.11 -9.96 -14.76
N ILE A 82 -2.19 -8.97 -13.88
CA ILE A 82 -1.29 -7.80 -13.89
C ILE A 82 0.09 -8.19 -13.36
N LEU A 83 0.13 -8.96 -12.28
CA LEU A 83 1.38 -9.44 -11.68
C LEU A 83 2.12 -10.43 -12.60
N GLU A 84 1.39 -11.32 -13.27
CA GLU A 84 1.96 -12.20 -14.29
C GLU A 84 2.56 -11.40 -15.45
N ARG A 85 1.88 -10.35 -15.92
CA ARG A 85 2.41 -9.44 -16.94
C ARG A 85 3.68 -8.75 -16.47
N ILE A 86 3.68 -8.21 -15.25
CA ILE A 86 4.87 -7.52 -14.71
C ILE A 86 6.05 -8.48 -14.58
N ASP A 87 5.81 -9.72 -14.15
CA ASP A 87 6.84 -10.76 -14.03
C ASP A 87 7.43 -11.16 -15.41
N GLU A 88 6.58 -11.20 -16.45
CA GLU A 88 7.00 -11.43 -17.83
C GLU A 88 7.78 -10.24 -18.43
N ASP A 89 7.33 -9.01 -18.16
CA ASP A 89 8.04 -7.79 -18.56
C ASP A 89 9.41 -7.70 -17.85
N LEU A 90 9.49 -8.10 -16.58
CA LEU A 90 10.73 -8.16 -15.81
C LEU A 90 11.72 -9.15 -16.41
N ARG A 91 11.26 -10.37 -16.75
CA ARG A 91 12.07 -11.37 -17.45
C ARG A 91 12.59 -10.84 -18.79
N THR A 92 11.72 -10.16 -19.54
CA THR A 92 12.08 -9.56 -20.84
C THR A 92 13.17 -8.51 -20.67
N LEU A 93 13.04 -7.62 -19.68
CA LEU A 93 14.03 -6.60 -19.36
C LEU A 93 15.36 -7.21 -18.88
N GLN A 94 15.33 -8.28 -18.10
CA GLN A 94 16.53 -9.01 -17.66
C GLN A 94 17.26 -9.65 -18.83
N ALA A 95 16.54 -10.32 -19.74
CA ALA A 95 17.12 -10.91 -20.95
C ALA A 95 17.72 -9.84 -21.88
N ALA A 96 17.04 -8.69 -22.01
CA ALA A 96 17.58 -7.55 -22.76
C ALA A 96 18.85 -7.00 -22.11
N ALA A 97 18.91 -6.94 -20.77
CA ALA A 97 20.08 -6.53 -20.02
C ALA A 97 21.29 -7.42 -20.31
N GLU A 98 21.13 -8.74 -20.39
CA GLU A 98 22.24 -9.67 -20.64
C GLU A 98 23.01 -9.38 -21.95
N THR A 99 22.34 -8.77 -22.94
CA THR A 99 22.96 -8.37 -24.22
C THR A 99 23.36 -6.89 -24.30
N ALA A 100 23.07 -6.11 -23.26
CA ALA A 100 23.31 -4.68 -23.22
C ALA A 100 24.71 -4.32 -22.67
N SER A 101 25.13 -3.06 -22.83
CA SER A 101 26.38 -2.58 -22.26
C SER A 101 26.37 -2.69 -20.71
N PRO A 102 27.54 -2.78 -20.05
CA PRO A 102 27.61 -2.88 -18.60
C PRO A 102 26.88 -1.75 -17.85
N GLU A 103 26.85 -0.53 -18.40
CA GLU A 103 26.06 0.56 -17.80
C GLU A 103 24.55 0.31 -17.84
N VAL A 104 24.06 -0.24 -18.96
CA VAL A 104 22.63 -0.55 -19.15
C VAL A 104 22.24 -1.76 -18.29
N GLN A 105 23.13 -2.73 -18.12
CA GLN A 105 22.94 -3.86 -17.18
C GLN A 105 22.74 -3.40 -15.73
N GLY A 106 23.60 -2.49 -15.26
CA GLY A 106 23.50 -1.95 -13.90
C GLY A 106 22.17 -1.23 -13.66
N LEU A 107 21.72 -0.45 -14.65
CA LEU A 107 20.43 0.25 -14.57
C LEU A 107 19.24 -0.72 -14.59
N LEU A 108 19.26 -1.73 -15.47
CA LEU A 108 18.19 -2.72 -15.56
C LEU A 108 18.09 -3.59 -14.30
N ALA A 109 19.22 -4.00 -13.70
CA ALA A 109 19.22 -4.74 -12.44
C ALA A 109 18.63 -3.90 -11.27
N ALA A 110 18.93 -2.61 -11.22
CA ALA A 110 18.38 -1.70 -10.23
C ALA A 110 16.86 -1.51 -10.40
N VAL A 111 16.39 -1.32 -11.64
CA VAL A 111 14.95 -1.25 -11.96
C VAL A 111 14.25 -2.56 -11.61
N ALA A 112 14.83 -3.71 -11.95
CA ALA A 112 14.21 -5.00 -11.70
C ALA A 112 14.07 -5.29 -10.19
N THR A 113 15.10 -5.00 -9.41
CA THR A 113 15.09 -5.11 -7.94
C THR A 113 14.02 -4.20 -7.34
N ARG A 114 13.88 -3.00 -7.87
CA ARG A 114 12.89 -2.02 -7.42
C ARG A 114 11.46 -2.50 -7.71
N VAL A 115 11.19 -2.99 -8.92
CA VAL A 115 9.89 -3.55 -9.33
C VAL A 115 9.54 -4.78 -8.47
N HIS A 116 10.46 -5.71 -8.28
CA HIS A 116 10.25 -6.87 -7.42
C HIS A 116 9.93 -6.49 -5.97
N SER A 117 10.60 -5.46 -5.44
CA SER A 117 10.32 -4.95 -4.08
C SER A 117 8.91 -4.34 -3.99
N LEU A 118 8.46 -3.64 -5.02
CA LEU A 118 7.08 -3.10 -5.09
C LEU A 118 6.04 -4.21 -5.16
N ILE A 119 6.26 -5.23 -6.00
CA ILE A 119 5.37 -6.38 -6.12
C ILE A 119 5.30 -7.15 -4.79
N THR A 120 6.44 -7.37 -4.13
CA THR A 120 6.49 -8.07 -2.84
C THR A 120 5.69 -7.32 -1.77
N VAL A 121 5.80 -5.99 -1.71
CA VAL A 121 5.00 -5.19 -0.77
C VAL A 121 3.52 -5.20 -1.15
N ALA A 122 3.20 -5.16 -2.44
CA ALA A 122 1.82 -5.25 -2.94
C ALA A 122 1.19 -6.64 -2.74
N LEU A 123 1.99 -7.71 -2.71
CA LEU A 123 1.54 -9.09 -2.47
C LEU A 123 1.38 -9.43 -0.98
N GLN A 124 1.92 -8.61 -0.07
CA GLN A 124 1.70 -8.73 1.37
C GLN A 124 0.38 -8.13 1.84
N ILE A 125 -0.54 -7.82 0.93
CA ILE A 125 -1.91 -7.41 1.27
C ILE A 125 -2.64 -8.62 1.88
N PRO A 126 -3.06 -8.56 3.16
CA PRO A 126 -3.94 -9.57 3.72
C PRO A 126 -5.23 -9.60 2.89
N PRO A 127 -5.71 -10.78 2.44
CA PRO A 127 -6.93 -10.87 1.63
C PRO A 127 -8.18 -10.35 2.36
N ASP A 128 -8.10 -10.21 3.69
CA ASP A 128 -9.12 -9.76 4.60
C ASP A 128 -8.95 -8.31 5.07
N LEU A 129 -8.01 -7.53 4.51
CA LEU A 129 -7.86 -6.13 4.84
C LEU A 129 -9.14 -5.37 4.45
N PRO A 130 -9.87 -4.75 5.41
CA PRO A 130 -11.06 -4.00 5.08
C PRO A 130 -10.71 -2.85 4.14
N LEU A 131 -11.40 -2.81 3.01
CA LEU A 131 -11.33 -1.70 2.07
C LEU A 131 -12.34 -0.62 2.47
N PRO A 132 -11.99 0.67 2.27
CA PRO A 132 -12.86 1.80 2.55
C PRO A 132 -14.13 1.82 1.70
#